data_AF-A0A437K2V2-F1
#
_entry.id   AF-A0A437K2V2-F1
#
_cell.length_a   1.000
_cell.length_b   1.000
_cell.length_c   1.000
_cell.angle_alpha   90.00
_cell.angle_beta   90.00
_cell.angle_gamma   90.00
#
_symmetry.space_group_name_H-M   'P 1'
#
loop_
_entity.id
_entity.type
_entity.pdbx_description
1 polymer ?
#
loop_
_entity_poly.entity_id
_entity_poly.type
_entity_poly.pdbx_seq_one_letter_code
_entity_poly.pdbx_strand_id
1 'polypeptide(L)'
;MELIDVNQYFAESRKAIQVTIEKERSLYKELTRKDKLDLLRKRKKETNSIEEYEKIEELEKQLEKEIKFGKQPVLLVPDEYKEVIKKNVAVEEKELNKKLLELRNDLKKQVPYLKDVLLPLLLNIHEIDKLKCVPTQIDAILRSTFNDQQGFLTAEYLVNNISRKRKSKLVEETQEVIGLIETIVTKGELK
;
A
#
# COMPACT_ATOMS: atom_id res chain seq x y z
N MET A 1 -13.10 -11.56 16.52
CA MET A 1 -11.91 -10.68 16.64
C MET A 1 -12.21 -9.43 15.84
N GLU A 2 -12.62 -8.36 16.50
CA GLU A 2 -12.84 -7.06 15.86
C GLU A 2 -11.48 -6.49 15.48
N LEU A 3 -11.27 -6.32 14.17
CA LEU A 3 -10.12 -5.62 13.62
C LEU A 3 -10.23 -4.16 14.07
N ILE A 4 -9.36 -3.77 15.00
CA ILE A 4 -9.21 -2.37 15.41
C ILE A 4 -8.88 -1.55 14.15
N ASP A 5 -9.81 -0.68 13.75
CA ASP A 5 -9.63 0.19 12.60
C ASP A 5 -8.58 1.26 12.95
N VAL A 6 -7.40 1.11 12.36
CA VAL A 6 -6.24 1.99 12.54
C VAL A 6 -6.61 3.45 12.25
N ASN A 7 -7.57 3.71 11.36
CA ASN A 7 -7.98 5.07 11.02
C ASN A 7 -8.80 5.77 12.11
N GLN A 8 -9.49 5.04 12.98
CA GLN A 8 -10.26 5.63 14.08
C GLN A 8 -9.35 6.16 15.19
N TYR A 9 -8.27 5.43 15.53
CA TYR A 9 -7.35 5.81 16.61
C TYR A 9 -6.53 7.08 16.32
N PHE A 10 -6.21 7.35 15.05
CA PHE A 10 -5.43 8.53 14.67
C PHE A 10 -6.29 9.74 14.31
N ALA A 11 -7.61 9.60 14.17
CA ALA A 11 -8.49 10.70 13.79
C ALA A 11 -8.52 11.80 14.87
N GLU A 12 -8.62 11.40 16.15
CA GLU A 12 -8.60 12.33 17.28
C GLU A 12 -7.22 12.95 17.49
N SER A 13 -6.17 12.13 17.39
CA SER A 13 -4.77 12.59 17.47
C SER A 13 -4.42 13.58 16.35
N ARG A 14 -4.85 13.33 15.10
CA ARG A 14 -4.67 14.26 13.97
C ARG A 14 -5.41 15.57 14.20
N LYS A 15 -6.66 15.53 14.69
CA LYS A 15 -7.42 16.74 15.03
C LYS A 15 -6.72 17.55 16.12
N ALA A 16 -6.23 16.89 17.17
CA ALA A 16 -5.49 17.56 18.25
C ALA A 16 -4.21 18.23 17.72
N ILE A 17 -3.42 17.52 16.91
CA ILE A 17 -2.20 18.04 16.26
C ILE A 17 -2.55 19.24 15.36
N GLN A 18 -3.61 19.14 14.55
CA GLN A 18 -4.06 20.20 13.66
C GLN A 18 -4.45 21.47 14.45
N VAL A 19 -5.22 21.32 15.52
CA VAL A 19 -5.64 22.43 16.38
C VAL A 19 -4.43 23.09 17.06
N THR A 20 -3.43 22.32 17.49
CA THR A 20 -2.19 22.88 18.05
C THR A 20 -1.38 23.64 17.01
N ILE A 21 -1.23 23.12 15.78
CA ILE A 21 -0.51 23.79 14.69
C ILE A 21 -1.24 25.08 14.29
N GLU A 22 -2.58 25.07 14.25
CA GLU A 22 -3.38 26.25 13.95
C GLU A 22 -3.25 27.32 15.04
N LYS A 23 -3.25 26.92 16.32
CA LYS A 23 -2.99 27.83 17.45
C LYS A 23 -1.57 28.40 17.44
N GLU A 24 -0.56 27.59 17.11
CA GLU A 24 0.81 28.09 16.92
C GLU A 24 0.86 29.10 15.78
N ARG A 25 0.26 28.78 14.63
CA ARG A 25 0.19 29.71 13.49
C ARG A 25 -0.55 31.00 13.81
N SER A 26 -1.62 30.96 14.61
CA SER A 26 -2.30 32.19 15.05
C SER A 26 -1.42 33.02 15.99
N LEU A 27 -0.72 32.37 16.93
CA LEU A 27 0.24 33.04 17.82
C LEU A 27 1.41 33.67 17.05
N TYR A 28 1.86 33.05 15.95
CA TYR A 28 2.88 33.59 15.06
C TYR A 28 2.35 34.68 14.09
N LYS A 29 1.04 34.71 13.80
CA LYS A 29 0.40 35.75 12.98
C LYS A 29 0.10 37.03 13.76
N GLU A 30 0.04 36.97 15.08
CA GLU A 30 -0.05 38.17 15.90
C GLU A 30 1.25 38.98 15.81
N LEU A 31 1.13 40.30 15.56
CA LEU A 31 2.26 41.24 15.61
C LEU A 31 3.08 41.00 16.89
N THR A 32 4.39 40.92 16.75
CA THR A 32 5.27 40.68 17.90
C THR A 32 5.05 41.79 18.93
N ARG A 33 5.19 41.47 20.23
CA ARG A 33 5.00 42.47 21.30
C ARG A 33 5.91 43.69 21.12
N LYS A 34 7.08 43.53 20.49
CA LYS A 34 7.99 44.62 20.12
C LYS A 34 7.41 45.52 19.03
N ASP A 35 6.84 44.95 17.97
CA ASP A 35 6.22 45.74 16.90
C ASP A 35 4.98 46.50 17.40
N LYS A 36 4.20 45.90 18.30
CA LYS A 36 3.07 46.56 18.98
C LYS A 36 3.52 47.76 19.82
N LEU A 37 4.66 47.63 20.53
CA LEU A 37 5.26 48.72 21.30
C LEU A 37 5.74 49.87 20.39
N ASP A 38 6.37 49.55 19.26
CA ASP A 38 6.86 50.54 18.32
C ASP A 38 5.72 51.31 17.64
N LEU A 39 4.60 50.65 17.35
CA LEU A 39 3.38 51.31 16.86
C LEU A 39 2.77 52.26 17.90
N LEU A 40 2.74 51.87 19.17
CA LEU A 40 2.26 52.73 20.26
C LEU A 40 3.17 53.95 20.46
N ARG A 41 4.49 53.78 20.37
CA ARG A 41 5.46 54.89 20.45
C ARG A 41 5.33 55.88 19.30
N LYS A 42 5.02 55.39 18.09
CA LYS A 42 4.73 56.26 16.94
C LYS A 42 3.43 57.03 17.16
N ARG A 43 2.37 56.34 17.57
CA ARG A 43 1.06 56.97 17.86
C ARG A 43 1.16 58.01 18.98
N LYS A 44 1.90 57.73 20.06
CA LYS A 44 2.17 58.68 21.17
C LYS A 44 2.78 60.00 20.69
N LYS A 45 3.65 59.96 19.67
CA LYS A 45 4.27 61.16 19.08
C LYS A 45 3.31 61.98 18.21
N GLU A 46 2.24 61.36 17.73
CA GLU A 46 1.26 61.96 16.82
C GLU A 46 -0.02 62.42 17.54
N THR A 47 -0.17 62.10 18.83
CA THR A 47 -1.40 62.35 19.59
C THR A 47 -1.32 63.72 20.29
N ASN A 48 -2.31 64.58 20.03
CA ASN A 48 -2.40 65.93 20.63
C ASN A 48 -3.42 66.03 21.79
N SER A 49 -4.20 64.98 22.05
CA SER A 49 -5.17 64.91 23.14
C SER A 49 -4.53 64.34 24.41
N ILE A 50 -4.70 65.03 25.55
CA ILE A 50 -4.11 64.66 26.84
C ILE A 50 -4.64 63.31 27.34
N GLU A 51 -5.96 63.08 27.22
CA GLU A 51 -6.58 61.84 27.69
C GLU A 51 -6.17 60.61 26.88
N GLU A 52 -5.94 60.79 25.58
CA GLU A 52 -5.45 59.71 24.71
C GLU A 52 -3.98 59.43 24.97
N TYR A 53 -3.20 60.46 25.28
CA TYR A 53 -1.79 60.34 25.63
C TYR A 53 -1.59 59.49 26.90
N GLU A 54 -2.37 59.76 27.95
CA GLU A 54 -2.31 59.00 29.21
C GLU A 54 -2.66 57.52 29.01
N LYS A 55 -3.73 57.24 28.24
CA LYS A 55 -4.12 55.86 27.89
C LYS A 55 -3.03 55.14 27.09
N ILE A 56 -2.39 55.83 26.15
CA ILE A 56 -1.29 55.27 25.36
C ILE A 56 -0.06 55.00 26.25
N GLU A 57 0.24 55.88 27.21
CA GLU A 57 1.36 55.71 28.12
C GLU A 57 1.16 54.55 29.11
N GLU A 58 -0.06 54.34 29.61
CA GLU A 58 -0.40 53.18 30.42
C GLU A 58 -0.23 51.86 29.65
N LEU A 59 -0.72 51.82 28.40
CA LEU A 59 -0.57 50.67 27.51
C LEU A 59 0.90 50.40 27.15
N GLU A 60 1.70 51.46 26.95
CA GLU A 60 3.15 51.36 26.75
C GLU A 60 3.84 50.70 27.97
N LYS A 61 3.55 51.18 29.19
CA LYS A 61 4.12 50.63 30.43
C LYS A 61 3.70 49.18 30.67
N GLN A 62 2.45 48.83 30.36
CA GLN A 62 1.96 47.45 30.47
C GLN A 62 2.68 46.52 29.48
N LEU A 63 2.79 46.90 28.20
CA LEU A 63 3.52 46.13 27.20
C LEU A 63 5.03 46.03 27.51
N GLU A 64 5.66 47.09 28.02
CA GLU A 64 7.05 47.02 28.46
C GLU A 64 7.25 46.04 29.63
N LYS A 65 6.31 46.01 30.58
CA LYS A 65 6.30 45.01 31.65
C LYS A 65 6.10 43.60 31.11
N GLU A 66 5.19 43.41 30.15
CA GLU A 66 4.97 42.11 29.51
C GLU A 66 6.13 41.65 28.61
N ILE A 67 6.94 42.56 28.09
CA ILE A 67 8.15 42.23 27.33
C ILE A 67 9.31 41.90 28.28
N LYS A 68 9.46 42.65 29.38
CA LYS A 68 10.51 42.44 30.39
C LYS A 68 10.26 41.22 31.28
N PHE A 69 9.00 40.94 31.61
CA PHE A 69 8.59 39.90 32.56
C PHE A 69 7.66 38.85 31.96
N GLY A 70 7.38 38.92 30.64
CA GLY A 70 6.57 37.94 29.96
C GLY A 70 7.21 36.56 30.05
N LYS A 71 6.47 35.62 30.63
CA LYS A 71 6.82 34.19 30.62
C LYS A 71 7.12 33.79 29.17
N GLN A 72 8.28 33.19 28.95
CA GLN A 72 8.56 32.49 27.69
C GLN A 72 7.38 31.58 27.36
N PRO A 73 6.96 31.48 26.09
CA PRO A 73 5.90 30.56 25.72
C PRO A 73 6.30 29.18 26.22
N VAL A 74 5.50 28.64 27.15
CA VAL A 74 5.70 27.29 27.66
C VAL A 74 5.58 26.37 26.45
N LEU A 75 6.68 25.71 26.10
CA LEU A 75 6.69 24.72 25.03
C LEU A 75 5.61 23.69 25.36
N LEU A 76 4.62 23.56 24.48
CA LEU A 76 3.47 22.65 24.64
C LEU A 76 3.92 21.18 24.82
N VAL A 77 5.12 20.85 24.34
CA VAL A 77 5.76 19.56 24.53
C VAL A 77 7.10 19.79 25.23
N PRO A 78 7.28 19.28 26.46
CA PRO A 78 8.57 19.32 27.16
C PRO A 78 9.67 18.63 26.33
N ASP A 79 10.89 19.15 26.40
CA ASP A 79 11.98 18.68 25.53
C ASP A 79 12.35 17.22 25.77
N GLU A 80 12.14 16.71 26.99
CA GLU A 80 12.27 15.29 27.35
C GLU A 80 11.41 14.39 26.45
N TYR A 81 10.16 14.80 26.18
CA TYR A 81 9.26 14.02 25.31
C TYR A 81 9.67 14.11 23.83
N LYS A 82 10.26 15.23 23.39
CA LYS A 82 10.75 15.35 22.00
C LYS A 82 11.90 14.39 21.73
N GLU A 83 12.79 14.20 22.69
CA GLU A 83 13.89 13.24 22.54
C GLU A 83 13.39 11.79 22.52
N VAL A 84 12.43 11.45 23.37
CA VAL A 84 11.81 10.11 23.39
C VAL A 84 11.09 9.83 22.07
N ILE A 85 10.31 10.79 21.56
CA ILE A 85 9.62 10.65 20.27
C ILE A 85 10.63 10.44 19.14
N LYS A 86 11.72 11.22 19.08
CA LYS A 86 12.76 11.04 18.07
C LYS A 86 13.41 9.66 18.13
N LYS A 87 13.69 9.14 19.34
CA LYS A 87 14.25 7.80 19.53
C LYS A 87 13.28 6.72 19.05
N ASN A 88 11.99 6.83 19.40
CA ASN A 88 10.98 5.86 19.01
C ASN A 88 10.78 5.83 17.49
N VAL A 89 10.71 6.99 16.84
CA VAL A 89 10.62 7.08 15.37
C VAL A 89 11.81 6.37 14.71
N ALA A 90 13.03 6.60 15.20
CA ALA A 90 14.21 5.94 14.65
C ALA A 90 14.23 4.41 14.85
N VAL A 91 13.59 3.91 15.92
CA VAL A 91 13.44 2.46 16.16
C VAL A 91 12.38 1.88 15.22
N GLU A 92 11.21 2.52 15.13
CA GLU A 92 10.12 2.09 14.24
C GLU A 92 10.55 2.10 12.76
N GLU A 93 11.29 3.12 12.32
CA GLU A 93 11.84 3.18 10.96
C GLU A 93 12.80 2.02 10.68
N LYS A 94 13.64 1.64 11.65
CA LYS A 94 14.55 0.49 11.50
C LYS A 94 13.78 -0.83 11.39
N GLU A 95 12.76 -1.03 12.22
CA GLU A 95 11.93 -2.23 12.18
C GLU A 95 11.11 -2.32 10.88
N LEU A 96 10.56 -1.20 10.42
CA LEU A 96 9.85 -1.10 9.16
C LEU A 96 10.77 -1.47 7.99
N ASN A 97 11.97 -0.91 7.95
CA ASN A 97 12.95 -1.19 6.90
C ASN A 97 13.38 -2.65 6.90
N LYS A 98 13.51 -3.28 8.07
CA LYS A 98 13.80 -4.72 8.17
C LYS A 98 12.68 -5.57 7.56
N LYS A 99 11.42 -5.30 7.92
CA LYS A 99 10.26 -6.01 7.36
C LYS A 99 10.12 -5.81 5.84
N LEU A 100 10.39 -4.60 5.35
CA LEU A 100 10.39 -4.31 3.91
C LEU A 100 11.47 -5.11 3.17
N LEU A 101 12.65 -5.25 3.75
CA LEU A 101 13.74 -6.07 3.19
C LEU A 101 13.37 -7.56 3.15
N GLU A 102 12.78 -8.08 4.22
CA GLU A 102 12.30 -9.47 4.30
C GLU A 102 11.26 -9.74 3.19
N LEU A 103 10.22 -8.92 3.10
CA LEU A 103 9.18 -9.03 2.06
C LEU A 103 9.76 -8.91 0.65
N ARG A 104 10.72 -8.01 0.44
CA ARG A 104 11.39 -7.86 -0.87
C ARG A 104 12.19 -9.09 -1.24
N ASN A 105 12.83 -9.75 -0.26
CA ASN A 105 13.57 -10.99 -0.49
C ASN A 105 12.63 -12.15 -0.79
N ASP A 106 11.49 -12.25 -0.12
CA ASP A 106 10.50 -13.28 -0.39
C ASP A 106 9.86 -13.11 -1.78
N LEU A 107 9.55 -11.87 -2.19
CA LEU A 107 9.14 -11.58 -3.55
C LEU A 107 10.21 -11.97 -4.58
N LYS A 108 11.48 -11.65 -4.32
CA LYS A 108 12.59 -12.06 -5.19
C LYS A 108 12.72 -13.58 -5.32
N LYS A 109 12.34 -14.36 -4.32
CA LYS A 109 12.32 -15.83 -4.41
C LYS A 109 11.15 -16.34 -5.25
N GLN A 110 10.00 -15.66 -5.21
CA GLN A 110 8.79 -16.09 -5.92
C GLN A 110 8.78 -15.66 -7.40
N VAL A 111 9.40 -14.53 -7.74
CA VAL A 111 9.47 -14.01 -9.12
C VAL A 111 10.09 -15.00 -10.12
N PRO A 112 11.20 -15.70 -9.82
CA PRO A 112 11.76 -16.73 -10.70
C PRO A 112 10.76 -17.86 -10.98
N TYR A 113 10.04 -18.35 -9.98
CA TYR A 113 9.03 -19.40 -10.18
C TYR A 113 7.91 -18.94 -11.13
N LEU A 114 7.43 -17.71 -10.96
CA LEU A 114 6.45 -17.10 -11.87
C LEU A 114 6.98 -16.96 -13.30
N LYS A 115 8.23 -16.51 -13.45
CA LYS A 115 8.83 -16.21 -14.75
C LYS A 115 9.31 -17.46 -15.49
N ASP A 116 9.91 -18.40 -14.78
CA ASP A 116 10.65 -19.51 -15.38
C ASP A 116 9.80 -20.79 -15.45
N VAL A 117 8.76 -20.91 -14.61
CA VAL A 117 7.87 -22.09 -14.60
C VAL A 117 6.48 -21.75 -15.11
N LEU A 118 5.81 -20.76 -14.51
CA LEU A 118 4.40 -20.47 -14.83
C LEU A 118 4.23 -19.78 -16.18
N LEU A 119 5.09 -18.80 -16.52
CA LEU A 119 4.97 -18.08 -17.79
C LEU A 119 5.15 -19.00 -19.01
N PRO A 120 6.16 -19.89 -19.07
CA PRO A 120 6.28 -20.84 -20.18
C PRO A 120 5.11 -21.81 -20.25
N LEU A 121 4.59 -22.28 -19.10
CA LEU A 121 3.39 -23.12 -19.08
C LEU A 121 2.17 -22.41 -19.67
N LEU A 122 1.96 -21.14 -19.33
CA LEU A 122 0.89 -20.32 -19.89
C LEU A 122 1.05 -20.11 -21.40
N LEU A 123 2.26 -19.84 -21.87
CA LEU A 123 2.56 -19.72 -23.30
C LEU A 123 2.28 -21.04 -24.03
N ASN A 124 2.72 -22.17 -23.48
CA ASN A 124 2.48 -23.49 -24.04
C ASN A 124 0.98 -23.83 -24.08
N ILE A 125 0.22 -23.49 -23.03
CA ILE A 125 -1.25 -23.66 -23.03
C ILE A 125 -1.89 -22.82 -24.14
N HIS A 126 -1.44 -21.57 -24.29
CA HIS A 126 -1.96 -20.68 -25.32
C HIS A 126 -1.64 -21.19 -26.75
N GLU A 127 -0.44 -21.74 -26.97
CA GLU A 127 -0.09 -22.39 -28.24
C GLU A 127 -0.92 -23.66 -28.49
N ILE A 128 -1.15 -24.48 -27.47
CA ILE A 128 -2.02 -25.66 -27.57
C ILE A 128 -3.45 -25.25 -27.92
N ASP A 129 -3.98 -24.16 -27.34
CA ASP A 129 -5.32 -23.66 -27.65
C ASP A 129 -5.41 -23.17 -29.10
N LYS A 130 -4.36 -22.56 -29.66
CA LYS A 130 -4.31 -22.26 -31.11
C LYS A 130 -4.35 -23.52 -31.96
N LEU A 131 -3.65 -24.57 -31.54
CA LEU A 131 -3.61 -25.85 -32.26
C LEU A 131 -4.95 -26.59 -32.20
N LYS A 132 -5.79 -26.37 -31.18
CA LYS A 132 -7.17 -26.92 -31.13
C LYS A 132 -8.07 -26.39 -32.24
N CYS A 133 -7.76 -25.23 -32.84
CA CYS A 133 -8.51 -24.68 -33.97
C CYS A 133 -8.07 -25.26 -35.32
N VAL A 134 -6.97 -26.00 -35.39
CA VAL A 134 -6.47 -26.58 -36.64
C VAL A 134 -7.39 -27.67 -37.19
N PRO A 135 -7.94 -28.61 -36.39
CA PRO A 135 -8.91 -29.59 -36.89
C PRO A 135 -10.17 -28.96 -37.48
N THR A 136 -10.70 -27.91 -36.85
CA THR A 136 -11.89 -27.20 -37.35
C THR A 136 -11.61 -26.40 -38.61
N GLN A 137 -10.41 -25.83 -38.77
CA GLN A 137 -9.97 -25.19 -40.01
C GLN A 137 -9.78 -26.20 -41.15
N ILE A 138 -9.18 -27.37 -40.85
CA ILE A 138 -9.05 -28.48 -41.81
C ILE A 138 -10.43 -28.95 -42.26
N ASP A 139 -11.38 -29.11 -41.33
CA ASP A 139 -12.75 -29.51 -41.64
C ASP A 139 -13.49 -28.46 -42.50
N ALA A 140 -13.25 -27.17 -42.26
CA ALA A 140 -13.81 -26.10 -43.09
C ALA A 140 -13.27 -26.17 -44.54
N ILE A 141 -11.97 -26.45 -44.71
CA ILE A 141 -11.34 -26.60 -46.03
C ILE A 141 -11.82 -27.88 -46.73
N LEU A 142 -11.91 -29.01 -46.01
CA LEU A 142 -12.37 -30.27 -46.58
C LEU A 142 -13.86 -30.21 -46.97
N ARG A 143 -14.70 -29.53 -46.17
CA ARG A 143 -16.10 -29.31 -46.53
C ARG A 143 -16.24 -28.42 -47.76
N SER A 144 -15.45 -27.35 -47.89
CA SER A 144 -15.51 -26.48 -49.06
C SER A 144 -15.00 -27.14 -50.35
N THR A 145 -14.12 -28.15 -50.25
CA THR A 145 -13.55 -28.86 -51.39
C THR A 145 -14.31 -30.13 -51.80
N PHE A 146 -14.98 -30.81 -50.88
CA PHE A 146 -15.66 -32.10 -51.12
C PHE A 146 -17.19 -32.06 -50.93
N ASN A 147 -17.83 -30.91 -51.19
CA ASN A 147 -19.22 -30.56 -50.87
C ASN A 147 -20.33 -31.59 -51.22
N ASP A 148 -20.07 -32.63 -52.03
CA ASP A 148 -21.09 -33.57 -52.53
C ASP A 148 -20.85 -35.05 -52.17
N GLN A 149 -19.85 -35.40 -51.35
CA GLN A 149 -19.61 -36.79 -50.96
C GLN A 149 -20.07 -37.05 -49.51
N GLN A 150 -21.26 -37.62 -49.37
CA GLN A 150 -21.77 -38.13 -48.10
C GLN A 150 -20.87 -39.27 -47.61
N GLY A 151 -20.08 -39.02 -46.56
CA GLY A 151 -19.29 -40.08 -45.90
C GLY A 151 -17.97 -39.65 -45.25
N PHE A 152 -17.52 -38.40 -45.39
CA PHE A 152 -16.26 -37.98 -44.80
C PHE A 152 -16.34 -37.82 -43.28
N LEU A 153 -15.51 -38.59 -42.57
CA LEU A 153 -15.24 -38.40 -41.15
C LEU A 153 -14.41 -37.14 -40.96
N THR A 154 -14.89 -36.21 -40.15
CA THR A 154 -14.21 -34.94 -39.89
C THR A 154 -12.91 -35.14 -39.12
N ALA A 155 -11.90 -34.31 -39.39
CA ALA A 155 -10.65 -34.25 -38.65
C ALA A 155 -10.90 -34.00 -37.16
N GLU A 156 -11.89 -33.16 -36.81
CA GLU A 156 -12.33 -32.96 -35.44
C GLU A 156 -12.84 -34.26 -34.78
N TYR A 157 -13.62 -35.07 -35.49
CA TYR A 157 -14.11 -36.36 -34.99
C TYR A 157 -12.96 -37.36 -34.75
N LEU A 158 -11.99 -37.43 -35.67
CA LEU A 158 -10.82 -38.30 -35.54
C LEU A 158 -9.90 -37.86 -34.38
N VAL A 159 -9.65 -36.56 -34.26
CA VAL A 159 -8.85 -35.98 -33.16
C VAL A 159 -9.54 -36.20 -31.81
N ASN A 160 -10.86 -36.05 -31.74
CA ASN A 160 -11.63 -36.32 -30.53
C ASN A 160 -11.59 -37.80 -30.12
N ASN A 161 -11.67 -38.73 -31.07
CA ASN A 161 -11.57 -40.16 -30.78
C ASN A 161 -10.17 -40.57 -30.31
N ILE A 162 -9.12 -40.03 -30.93
CA ILE A 162 -7.72 -40.28 -30.50
C ILE A 162 -7.48 -39.68 -29.12
N SER A 163 -7.98 -38.46 -28.87
CA SER A 163 -7.84 -37.78 -27.57
C SER A 163 -8.58 -38.51 -26.46
N ARG A 164 -9.79 -39.05 -26.72
CA ARG A 164 -10.54 -39.87 -25.76
C ARG A 164 -9.82 -41.17 -25.42
N LYS A 165 -9.30 -41.89 -26.43
CA LYS A 165 -8.49 -43.11 -26.22
C LYS A 165 -7.19 -42.84 -25.45
N ARG A 166 -6.55 -41.69 -25.67
CA ARG A 166 -5.34 -41.30 -24.91
C ARG A 166 -5.66 -40.90 -23.47
N LYS A 167 -6.78 -40.18 -23.24
CA LYS A 167 -7.24 -39.84 -21.89
C LYS A 167 -7.60 -41.07 -21.06
N SER A 168 -8.29 -42.05 -21.64
CA SER A 168 -8.60 -43.30 -20.93
C SER A 168 -7.32 -44.04 -20.53
N LYS A 169 -6.36 -44.14 -21.45
CA LYS A 169 -5.07 -44.77 -21.19
C LYS A 169 -4.25 -44.05 -20.11
N LEU A 170 -4.22 -42.72 -20.11
CA LEU A 170 -3.51 -41.93 -19.09
C LEU A 170 -4.17 -42.06 -17.70
N VAL A 171 -5.49 -42.20 -17.64
CA VAL A 171 -6.22 -42.44 -16.38
C VAL A 171 -5.91 -43.84 -15.85
N GLU A 172 -5.85 -44.85 -16.71
CA GLU A 172 -5.42 -46.21 -16.34
C GLU A 172 -3.98 -46.21 -15.81
N GLU A 173 -3.04 -45.58 -16.52
CA GLU A 173 -1.63 -45.49 -16.11
C GLU A 173 -1.45 -44.72 -14.78
N THR A 174 -2.21 -43.66 -14.55
CA THR A 174 -2.14 -42.92 -13.27
C THR A 174 -2.78 -43.68 -12.12
N GLN A 175 -3.85 -44.45 -12.35
CA GLN A 175 -4.44 -45.34 -11.36
C GLN A 175 -3.50 -46.49 -10.98
N GLU A 176 -2.75 -47.05 -11.94
CA GLU A 176 -1.72 -48.06 -11.67
C GLU A 176 -0.60 -47.49 -10.80
N VAL A 177 -0.11 -46.28 -11.11
CA VAL A 177 0.92 -45.61 -10.29
C VAL A 177 0.42 -45.29 -8.89
N ILE A 178 -0.82 -44.79 -8.75
CA ILE A 178 -1.44 -44.54 -7.44
C ILE A 178 -1.56 -45.85 -6.65
N GLY A 179 -2.04 -46.94 -7.27
CA GLY A 179 -2.14 -48.24 -6.63
C GLY A 179 -0.78 -48.81 -6.20
N LEU A 180 0.28 -48.59 -6.99
CA LEU A 180 1.65 -48.94 -6.61
C LEU A 180 2.14 -48.12 -5.42
N ILE A 181 1.88 -46.80 -5.38
CA ILE A 181 2.22 -45.93 -4.26
C ILE A 181 1.47 -46.37 -3.00
N GLU A 182 0.16 -46.62 -3.09
CA GLU A 182 -0.66 -47.11 -1.97
C GLU A 182 -0.17 -48.48 -1.47
N THR A 183 0.26 -49.37 -2.37
CA THR A 183 0.84 -50.66 -2.01
C THR A 183 2.20 -50.52 -1.31
N ILE A 184 3.03 -49.56 -1.74
CA ILE A 184 4.32 -49.25 -1.10
C ILE A 184 4.11 -48.63 0.27
N VAL A 185 3.14 -47.72 0.41
CA VAL A 185 2.79 -47.08 1.69
C VAL A 185 2.20 -48.10 2.68
N THR A 186 1.33 -49.00 2.22
CA THR A 186 0.71 -50.04 3.08
C THR A 186 1.64 -51.21 3.39
N LYS A 187 2.59 -51.56 2.50
CA LYS A 187 3.61 -52.59 2.78
C LYS A 187 4.89 -52.03 3.42
N GLY A 188 5.06 -50.70 3.42
CA GLY A 188 6.19 -49.99 4.02
C GLY A 188 6.04 -49.75 5.52
N GLU A 189 4.85 -49.96 6.10
CA GLU A 189 4.67 -50.08 7.55
C GLU A 189 4.90 -51.53 7.98
N LEU A 190 6.16 -51.97 8.01
CA LEU A 190 6.70 -53.02 8.89
C LEU A 190 8.19 -53.26 8.60
N LYS A 191 9.02 -52.27 8.98
CA LYS A 191 10.28 -52.40 9.75
C LYS A 191 11.19 -51.19 9.54
#